data_AF-A0A2V9Z5S3-F1
#
_entry.id   AF-A0A2V9Z5S3-F1
#
_cell.length_a   1.000
_cell.length_b   1.000
_cell.length_c   1.000
_cell.angle_alpha   90.00
_cell.angle_beta   90.00
_cell.angle_gamma   90.00
#
_symmetry.space_group_name_H-M   'P 1'
#
loop_
_entity.id
_entity.type
_entity.pdbx_description
1 polymer ?
#
loop_
_entity_poly.entity_id
_entity_poly.type
_entity_poly.pdbx_seq_one_letter_code
_entity_poly.pdbx_strand_id
1 'polypeptide(L)'
;MATAVQAPACSLENYLAMPDHSLDERIAAVRAELGERITILGHHYQRDEVIRFADFTGDSYRLSKLAAETKSHYIVFCGVHFMAESADVLSRPNQQVILPDLNAGCSMADMAEIGQVEDCWEQLVAAGLTNDEGDGITPITYMNSTAAIKAFCGRRSGVVCTSSNAGGAFKWAFAKTDKVLFLPDQHLGRNTAYALGIPLSDMAVWDPWQIMGGQTPDRLRRARVVLWKGHCSVHQRFLPEHVDRMRAEFPGIHVIAHP
;
A
#
# COMPACT_ATOMS: atom_id res chain seq x y z
N MET A 1 -34.61 -5.73 38.76
CA MET A 1 -34.00 -6.05 37.46
C MET A 1 -34.07 -4.80 36.61
N ALA A 2 -32.95 -4.09 36.45
CA ALA A 2 -32.89 -2.93 35.57
C ALA A 2 -32.83 -3.44 34.13
N THR A 3 -33.89 -3.23 33.37
CA THR A 3 -33.91 -3.45 31.92
C THR A 3 -32.91 -2.50 31.29
N ALA A 4 -31.81 -3.04 30.77
CA ALA A 4 -30.90 -2.29 29.92
C ALA A 4 -31.70 -1.78 28.71
N VAL A 5 -31.87 -0.47 28.62
CA VAL A 5 -32.42 0.18 27.43
C VAL A 5 -31.43 -0.12 26.31
N GLN A 6 -31.83 -0.98 25.39
CA GLN A 6 -31.06 -1.27 24.20
C GLN A 6 -30.97 0.02 23.40
N ALA A 7 -29.77 0.61 23.33
CA ALA A 7 -29.54 1.80 22.54
C ALA A 7 -30.07 1.55 21.12
N PRO A 8 -30.85 2.46 20.52
CA PRO A 8 -31.38 2.25 19.19
C PRO A 8 -30.21 1.98 18.24
N ALA A 9 -30.20 0.79 17.63
CA ALA A 9 -29.20 0.44 16.66
C ALA A 9 -29.28 1.48 15.53
N CYS A 10 -28.15 2.13 15.24
CA CYS A 10 -28.07 3.11 14.16
C CYS A 10 -28.20 2.36 12.83
N SER A 11 -29.41 2.30 12.27
CA SER A 11 -29.63 1.62 10.98
C SER A 11 -28.84 2.34 9.88
N LEU A 12 -28.01 1.58 9.17
CA LEU A 12 -27.31 2.00 7.96
C LEU A 12 -28.14 1.72 6.70
N GLU A 13 -29.36 1.21 6.80
CA GLU A 13 -30.12 0.73 5.64
C GLU A 13 -30.50 1.84 4.65
N ASN A 14 -30.51 3.11 5.07
CA ASN A 14 -30.98 4.23 4.25
C ASN A 14 -30.00 5.41 4.13
N TYR A 15 -28.72 5.28 4.54
CA TYR A 15 -27.81 6.44 4.57
C TYR A 15 -27.58 7.07 3.19
N LEU A 16 -27.68 6.29 2.11
CA LEU A 16 -27.55 6.76 0.73
C LEU A 16 -28.74 7.60 0.25
N ALA A 17 -29.89 7.50 0.92
CA ALA A 17 -31.10 8.27 0.62
C ALA A 17 -31.28 9.49 1.55
N MET A 18 -30.38 9.66 2.52
CA MET A 18 -30.41 10.79 3.45
C MET A 18 -29.73 12.02 2.84
N PRO A 19 -30.23 13.24 3.10
CA PRO A 19 -29.52 14.46 2.70
C PRO A 19 -28.14 14.57 3.39
N ASP A 20 -27.12 15.06 2.67
CA ASP A 20 -25.73 15.12 3.18
C ASP A 20 -25.59 15.81 4.55
N HIS A 21 -26.30 16.93 4.77
CA HIS A 21 -26.26 17.66 6.04
C HIS A 21 -26.73 16.81 7.25
N SER A 22 -27.60 15.83 7.02
CA SER A 22 -28.05 14.93 8.09
C SER A 22 -26.99 13.88 8.47
N LEU A 23 -26.03 13.61 7.58
CA LEU A 23 -24.88 12.76 7.89
C LEU A 23 -23.83 13.55 8.69
N ASP A 24 -23.65 14.84 8.41
CA ASP A 24 -22.75 15.72 9.15
C ASP A 24 -23.14 15.81 10.63
N GLU A 25 -24.42 16.03 10.90
CA GLU A 25 -24.96 16.10 12.26
C GLU A 25 -24.77 14.76 13.00
N ARG A 26 -24.95 13.63 12.31
CA ARG A 26 -24.70 12.30 12.87
C ARG A 26 -23.23 12.07 13.21
N ILE A 27 -22.32 12.44 12.31
CA ILE A 27 -20.87 12.36 12.55
C ILE A 27 -20.51 13.23 13.76
N ALA A 28 -21.03 14.47 13.83
CA ALA A 28 -20.79 15.37 14.94
C ALA A 28 -21.32 14.80 16.28
N ALA A 29 -22.53 14.23 16.29
CA ALA A 29 -23.11 13.61 17.47
C ALA A 29 -22.29 12.42 17.97
N VAL A 30 -21.88 11.51 17.08
CA VAL A 30 -21.03 10.36 17.43
C VAL A 30 -19.66 10.81 17.93
N ARG A 31 -19.06 11.83 17.31
CA ARG A 31 -17.80 12.40 17.77
C ARG A 31 -17.92 13.01 19.17
N ALA A 32 -19.02 13.71 19.46
CA ALA A 32 -19.27 14.27 20.79
C ALA A 32 -19.46 13.17 21.85
N GLU A 33 -20.13 12.07 21.51
CA GLU A 33 -20.35 10.94 22.42
C GLU A 33 -19.06 10.13 22.69
N LEU A 34 -18.25 9.88 21.65
CA LEU A 34 -17.03 9.10 21.77
C LEU A 34 -15.86 9.93 22.33
N GLY A 35 -15.83 11.23 22.09
CA GLY A 35 -14.79 12.14 22.56
C GLY A 35 -13.39 11.68 22.12
N GLU A 36 -12.45 11.63 23.06
CA GLU A 36 -11.06 11.20 22.79
C GLU A 36 -10.93 9.70 22.43
N ARG A 37 -12.02 8.91 22.57
CA ARG A 37 -12.00 7.48 22.24
C ARG A 37 -12.02 7.21 20.74
N ILE A 38 -12.26 8.21 19.89
CA ILE A 38 -12.27 8.07 18.43
C ILE A 38 -11.19 8.95 17.78
N THR A 39 -10.50 8.39 16.79
CA THR A 39 -9.65 9.12 15.84
C THR A 39 -10.12 8.77 14.43
N ILE A 40 -10.24 9.78 13.55
CA ILE A 40 -10.51 9.61 12.12
C ILE A 40 -9.24 9.94 11.33
N LEU A 41 -8.74 8.95 10.58
CA LEU A 41 -7.56 9.07 9.72
C LEU A 41 -7.99 9.20 8.27
N GLY A 42 -7.52 10.23 7.56
CA GLY A 42 -7.89 10.48 6.17
C GLY A 42 -6.70 10.47 5.20
N HIS A 43 -6.75 9.62 4.19
CA HIS A 43 -5.74 9.62 3.12
C HIS A 43 -5.90 10.84 2.20
N HIS A 44 -4.78 11.34 1.63
CA HIS A 44 -4.77 12.50 0.72
C HIS A 44 -5.67 12.37 -0.51
N TYR A 45 -6.09 11.16 -0.88
CA TYR A 45 -6.98 10.91 -2.02
C TYR A 45 -8.47 10.84 -1.64
N GLN A 46 -8.82 11.09 -0.38
CA GLN A 46 -10.22 11.20 0.02
C GLN A 46 -10.85 12.47 -0.56
N ARG A 47 -12.16 12.40 -0.80
CA ARG A 47 -12.95 13.56 -1.23
C ARG A 47 -13.04 14.60 -0.11
N ASP A 48 -13.23 15.86 -0.50
CA ASP A 48 -13.37 16.98 0.45
C ASP A 48 -14.47 16.76 1.49
N GLU A 49 -15.58 16.13 1.08
CA GLU A 49 -16.71 15.77 1.93
C GLU A 49 -16.34 14.77 3.05
N VAL A 50 -15.30 13.95 2.85
CA VAL A 50 -14.81 12.97 3.83
C VAL A 50 -13.63 13.53 4.61
N ILE A 51 -12.63 14.09 3.92
CA ILE A 51 -11.36 14.50 4.52
C ILE A 51 -11.52 15.61 5.55
N ARG A 52 -12.56 16.45 5.43
CA ARG A 52 -12.88 17.50 6.41
C ARG A 52 -13.21 16.97 7.80
N PHE A 53 -13.58 15.69 7.92
CA PHE A 53 -13.86 15.04 9.20
C PHE A 53 -12.62 14.35 9.80
N ALA A 54 -11.52 14.26 9.05
CA ALA A 54 -10.30 13.60 9.52
C ALA A 54 -9.60 14.45 10.59
N ASP A 55 -9.19 13.81 11.67
CA ASP A 55 -8.35 14.42 12.71
C ASP A 55 -6.90 14.56 12.23
N PHE A 56 -6.47 13.60 11.40
CA PHE A 56 -5.15 13.61 10.79
C PHE A 56 -5.22 13.22 9.31
N THR A 57 -4.39 13.89 8.52
CA THR A 57 -4.23 13.61 7.09
C THR A 57 -2.79 13.23 6.76
N GLY A 58 -2.61 12.35 5.78
CA GLY A 58 -1.29 11.84 5.43
C GLY A 58 -1.27 10.83 4.29
N ASP A 59 -0.04 10.44 3.94
CA ASP A 59 0.23 9.24 3.15
C ASP A 59 0.07 7.96 4.00
N SER A 60 0.19 6.80 3.37
CA SER A 60 0.01 5.51 4.05
C SER A 60 0.96 5.32 5.23
N TYR A 61 2.22 5.73 5.11
CA TYR A 61 3.22 5.53 6.17
C TYR A 61 2.89 6.38 7.40
N ARG A 62 2.61 7.66 7.20
CA ARG A 62 2.25 8.58 8.27
C ARG A 62 0.99 8.12 8.99
N LEU A 63 -0.04 7.71 8.26
CA LEU A 63 -1.31 7.29 8.87
C LEU A 63 -1.16 5.99 9.67
N SER A 64 -0.39 5.00 9.18
CA SER A 64 -0.12 3.78 9.93
C SER A 64 0.67 4.04 11.22
N LYS A 65 1.62 4.99 11.20
CA LYS A 65 2.34 5.40 12.41
C LYS A 65 1.41 6.10 13.42
N LEU A 66 0.57 7.02 12.95
CA LEU A 66 -0.42 7.70 13.80
C LEU A 66 -1.44 6.74 14.41
N ALA A 67 -1.86 5.70 13.68
CA ALA A 67 -2.73 4.65 14.19
C ALA A 67 -2.10 3.88 15.37
N ALA A 68 -0.79 3.64 15.35
CA ALA A 68 -0.07 2.98 16.45
C ALA A 68 0.16 3.91 17.66
N GLU A 69 0.36 5.20 17.40
CA GLU A 69 0.67 6.22 18.41
C GLU A 69 -0.56 6.75 19.14
N THR A 70 -1.73 6.78 18.47
CA THR A 70 -2.97 7.30 19.07
C THR A 70 -3.38 6.50 20.30
N LYS A 71 -4.02 7.18 21.25
CA LYS A 71 -4.61 6.57 22.46
C LYS A 71 -6.09 6.23 22.28
N SER A 72 -6.68 6.61 21.15
CA SER A 72 -8.08 6.33 20.85
C SER A 72 -8.32 4.83 20.74
N HIS A 73 -9.50 4.41 21.21
CA HIS A 73 -9.95 3.02 21.14
C HIS A 73 -10.47 2.70 19.73
N TYR A 74 -11.21 3.60 19.11
CA TYR A 74 -11.74 3.46 17.76
C TYR A 74 -10.90 4.28 16.77
N ILE A 75 -10.43 3.65 15.71
CA ILE A 75 -9.64 4.27 14.64
C ILE A 75 -10.42 4.08 13.34
N VAL A 76 -11.10 5.12 12.88
CA VAL A 76 -11.80 5.09 11.58
C VAL A 76 -10.81 5.44 10.49
N PHE A 77 -10.52 4.48 9.61
CA PHE A 77 -9.54 4.64 8.54
C PHE A 77 -10.25 4.98 7.21
N CYS A 78 -10.32 6.26 6.88
CA CYS A 78 -10.83 6.75 5.60
C CYS A 78 -9.73 6.60 4.53
N GLY A 79 -9.58 5.39 4.03
CA GLY A 79 -8.59 4.98 3.03
C GLY A 79 -9.04 3.73 2.29
N VAL A 80 -8.10 2.83 2.02
CA VAL A 80 -8.33 1.55 1.35
C VAL A 80 -7.89 0.39 2.23
N HIS A 81 -8.36 -0.82 1.89
CA HIS A 81 -8.24 -2.05 2.69
C HIS A 81 -6.84 -2.31 3.23
N PHE A 82 -5.81 -2.33 2.37
CA PHE A 82 -4.44 -2.62 2.82
C PHE A 82 -3.88 -1.58 3.81
N MET A 83 -4.36 -0.32 3.76
CA MET A 83 -3.93 0.72 4.68
C MET A 83 -4.55 0.51 6.06
N ALA A 84 -5.85 0.18 6.09
CA ALA A 84 -6.55 -0.18 7.31
C ALA A 84 -5.98 -1.46 7.94
N GLU A 85 -5.71 -2.50 7.15
CA GLU A 85 -4.99 -3.71 7.60
C GLU A 85 -3.65 -3.36 8.25
N SER A 86 -2.88 -2.44 7.64
CA SER A 86 -1.57 -2.09 8.19
C SER A 86 -1.67 -1.27 9.48
N ALA A 87 -2.71 -0.43 9.61
CA ALA A 87 -3.03 0.22 10.86
C ALA A 87 -3.43 -0.79 11.94
N ASP A 88 -4.22 -1.81 11.57
CA ASP A 88 -4.69 -2.86 12.48
C ASP A 88 -3.52 -3.72 12.99
N VAL A 89 -2.61 -4.13 12.09
CA VAL A 89 -1.38 -4.87 12.42
C VAL A 89 -0.49 -4.12 13.43
N LEU A 90 -0.46 -2.79 13.39
CA LEU A 90 0.34 -1.97 14.30
C LEU A 90 -0.44 -1.48 15.53
N SER A 91 -1.75 -1.74 15.59
CA SER A 91 -2.61 -1.31 16.67
C SER A 91 -2.42 -2.15 17.92
N ARG A 92 -2.80 -1.60 19.07
CA ARG A 92 -2.77 -2.29 20.37
C ARG A 92 -3.98 -3.21 20.49
N PRO A 93 -3.92 -4.27 21.33
CA PRO A 93 -5.05 -5.20 21.51
C PRO A 93 -6.37 -4.55 21.94
N ASN A 94 -6.31 -3.37 22.56
CA ASN A 94 -7.48 -2.60 22.99
C ASN A 94 -7.87 -1.52 21.97
N GLN A 95 -7.37 -1.54 20.74
CA GLN A 95 -7.77 -0.64 19.67
C GLN A 95 -8.57 -1.41 18.63
N GLN A 96 -9.48 -0.72 17.96
CA GLN A 96 -10.30 -1.25 16.89
C GLN A 96 -10.13 -0.37 15.66
N VAL A 97 -9.54 -0.92 14.61
CA VAL A 97 -9.46 -0.26 13.30
C VAL A 97 -10.72 -0.58 12.49
N ILE A 98 -11.36 0.46 11.99
CA ILE A 98 -12.63 0.39 11.27
C ILE A 98 -12.41 0.96 9.87
N LEU A 99 -12.61 0.13 8.84
CA LEU A 99 -12.70 0.56 7.45
C LEU A 99 -14.18 0.76 7.10
N PRO A 100 -14.63 1.99 6.75
CA PRO A 100 -16.04 2.25 6.49
C PRO A 100 -16.64 1.43 5.35
N ASP A 101 -15.84 1.09 4.34
CA ASP A 101 -16.25 0.27 3.19
C ASP A 101 -15.15 -0.76 2.88
N LEU A 102 -15.46 -2.05 3.09
CA LEU A 102 -14.54 -3.15 2.79
C LEU A 102 -14.25 -3.29 1.29
N ASN A 103 -15.09 -2.72 0.42
CA ASN A 103 -14.85 -2.68 -1.03
C ASN A 103 -13.87 -1.58 -1.46
N ALA A 104 -13.42 -0.72 -0.54
CA ALA A 104 -12.40 0.28 -0.80
C ALA A 104 -11.04 -0.42 -1.03
N GLY A 105 -10.84 -0.97 -2.23
CA GLY A 105 -9.66 -1.74 -2.60
C GLY A 105 -8.58 -0.93 -3.33
N CYS A 106 -7.50 -1.61 -3.69
CA CYS A 106 -6.47 -1.08 -4.57
C CYS A 106 -6.13 -2.13 -5.60
N SER A 107 -6.55 -1.88 -6.85
CA SER A 107 -6.35 -2.81 -7.97
C SER A 107 -4.90 -3.30 -8.09
N MET A 108 -3.93 -2.43 -7.80
CA MET A 108 -2.51 -2.78 -7.83
C MET A 108 -2.08 -3.70 -6.69
N ALA A 109 -2.66 -3.57 -5.49
CA ALA A 109 -2.40 -4.49 -4.39
C ALA A 109 -2.91 -5.90 -4.75
N ASP A 110 -4.04 -5.95 -5.46
CA ASP A 110 -4.67 -7.20 -5.91
C ASP A 110 -3.94 -7.84 -7.12
N MET A 111 -2.96 -7.16 -7.73
CA MET A 111 -2.12 -7.73 -8.80
C MET A 111 -1.06 -8.71 -8.29
N ALA A 112 -0.89 -8.84 -6.98
CA ALA A 112 -0.07 -9.86 -6.36
C ALA A 112 -0.89 -10.61 -5.32
N GLU A 113 -1.11 -11.90 -5.55
CA GLU A 113 -1.74 -12.80 -4.59
C GLU A 113 -0.67 -13.60 -3.83
N ILE A 114 -0.91 -13.89 -2.55
CA ILE A 114 0.07 -14.59 -1.72
C ILE A 114 0.51 -15.93 -2.32
N GLY A 115 -0.43 -16.73 -2.87
CA GLY A 115 -0.09 -18.00 -3.50
C GLY A 115 0.86 -17.83 -4.69
N GLN A 116 0.64 -16.80 -5.53
CA GLN A 116 1.54 -16.50 -6.65
C GLN A 116 2.93 -16.05 -6.18
N VAL A 117 3.00 -15.30 -5.07
CA VAL A 117 4.27 -14.85 -4.49
C VAL A 117 5.03 -16.04 -3.89
N GLU A 118 4.34 -16.99 -3.26
CA GLU A 118 4.92 -18.23 -2.75
C GLU A 118 5.43 -19.12 -3.90
N ASP A 119 4.63 -19.33 -4.95
CA ASP A 119 5.03 -20.05 -6.17
C ASP A 119 6.25 -19.41 -6.85
N CYS A 120 6.29 -18.08 -6.90
CA CYS A 120 7.44 -17.33 -7.41
C CYS A 120 8.69 -17.61 -6.57
N TRP A 121 8.55 -17.57 -5.25
CA TRP A 121 9.66 -17.82 -4.34
C TRP A 121 10.21 -19.23 -4.46
N GLU A 122 9.33 -20.25 -4.49
CA GLU A 122 9.72 -21.64 -4.67
C GLU A 122 10.51 -21.85 -5.97
N GLN A 123 10.08 -21.20 -7.06
CA GLN A 123 10.80 -21.24 -8.33
C GLN A 123 12.18 -20.55 -8.25
N LEU A 124 12.30 -19.44 -7.52
CA LEU A 124 13.59 -18.78 -7.29
C LEU A 124 14.53 -19.63 -6.42
N VAL A 125 14.00 -20.33 -5.42
CA VAL A 125 14.73 -21.30 -4.60
C VAL A 125 15.20 -22.48 -5.45
N ALA A 126 14.31 -23.09 -6.23
CA ALA A 126 14.62 -24.21 -7.11
C ALA A 126 15.67 -23.84 -8.18
N ALA A 127 15.69 -22.58 -8.63
CA ALA A 127 16.70 -22.05 -9.55
C ALA A 127 18.07 -21.77 -8.88
N GLY A 128 18.19 -21.96 -7.56
CA GLY A 128 19.40 -21.70 -6.79
C GLY A 128 19.72 -20.22 -6.62
N LEU A 129 18.73 -19.34 -6.74
CA LEU A 129 18.91 -17.89 -6.62
C LEU A 129 18.77 -17.39 -5.19
N THR A 130 18.09 -18.14 -4.34
CA THR A 130 17.89 -17.89 -2.90
C THR A 130 17.57 -19.20 -2.18
N ASN A 131 17.33 -19.13 -0.87
CA ASN A 131 16.76 -20.19 -0.06
C ASN A 131 15.46 -19.70 0.62
N ASP A 132 14.85 -20.54 1.45
CA ASP A 132 13.61 -20.22 2.16
C ASP A 132 13.75 -19.00 3.08
N GLU A 133 14.94 -18.72 3.60
CA GLU A 133 15.23 -17.63 4.53
C GLU A 133 15.53 -16.28 3.84
N GLY A 134 15.87 -16.29 2.54
CA GLY A 134 16.16 -15.07 1.77
C GLY A 134 17.64 -14.69 1.65
N ASP A 135 18.57 -15.63 1.83
CA ASP A 135 20.02 -15.32 1.83
C ASP A 135 20.58 -14.88 0.46
N GLY A 136 19.86 -15.12 -0.64
CA GLY A 136 20.27 -14.71 -1.99
C GLY A 136 19.45 -13.57 -2.59
N ILE A 137 18.22 -13.37 -2.11
CA ILE A 137 17.28 -12.35 -2.59
C ILE A 137 16.60 -11.71 -1.39
N THR A 138 16.67 -10.39 -1.27
CA THR A 138 15.85 -9.68 -0.27
C THR A 138 14.50 -9.29 -0.89
N PRO A 139 13.37 -9.78 -0.37
CA PRO A 139 12.05 -9.35 -0.83
C PRO A 139 11.67 -8.00 -0.20
N ILE A 140 11.24 -7.07 -1.04
CA ILE A 140 10.68 -5.77 -0.65
C ILE A 140 9.26 -5.71 -1.21
N THR A 141 8.29 -5.37 -0.37
CA THR A 141 6.93 -5.07 -0.83
C THR A 141 6.59 -3.62 -0.60
N TYR A 142 5.98 -2.98 -1.59
CA TYR A 142 5.32 -1.71 -1.41
C TYR A 142 4.14 -1.88 -0.45
N MET A 143 3.84 -0.83 0.32
CA MET A 143 2.74 -0.76 1.29
C MET A 143 1.39 -1.18 0.70
N ASN A 144 1.19 -0.90 -0.59
CA ASN A 144 0.06 -1.33 -1.41
C ASN A 144 0.15 -2.84 -1.72
N SER A 145 0.06 -3.66 -0.68
CA SER A 145 0.05 -5.11 -0.72
C SER A 145 -0.78 -5.66 0.45
N THR A 146 -1.23 -6.90 0.38
CA THR A 146 -1.95 -7.53 1.50
C THR A 146 -1.05 -7.72 2.73
N ALA A 147 -1.65 -7.85 3.92
CA ALA A 147 -0.93 -8.24 5.14
C ALA A 147 -0.18 -9.58 4.97
N ALA A 148 -0.73 -10.53 4.20
CA ALA A 148 -0.10 -11.80 3.90
C ALA A 148 1.25 -11.62 3.17
N ILE A 149 1.32 -10.75 2.16
CA ILE A 149 2.57 -10.43 1.45
C ILE A 149 3.55 -9.71 2.37
N LYS A 150 3.08 -8.79 3.23
CA LYS A 150 3.93 -8.13 4.22
C LYS A 150 4.57 -9.16 5.16
N ALA A 151 3.79 -10.12 5.64
CA ALA A 151 4.27 -11.21 6.48
C ALA A 151 5.23 -12.14 5.72
N PHE A 152 4.97 -12.43 4.45
CA PHE A 152 5.87 -13.17 3.57
C PHE A 152 7.25 -12.51 3.48
N CYS A 153 7.30 -11.20 3.24
CA CYS A 153 8.57 -10.46 3.19
C CYS A 153 9.26 -10.46 4.56
N GLY A 154 8.51 -10.21 5.64
CA GLY A 154 9.05 -10.18 7.00
C GLY A 154 9.68 -11.50 7.44
N ARG A 155 9.06 -12.65 7.14
CA ARG A 155 9.62 -13.98 7.43
C ARG A 155 10.94 -14.26 6.70
N ARG A 156 11.16 -13.61 5.56
CA ARG A 156 12.35 -13.77 4.69
C ARG A 156 13.35 -12.63 4.85
N SER A 157 13.38 -12.04 6.05
CA SER A 157 14.27 -10.93 6.39
C SER A 157 14.18 -9.73 5.42
N GLY A 158 13.02 -9.55 4.80
CA GLY A 158 12.69 -8.46 3.89
C GLY A 158 12.08 -7.25 4.59
N VAL A 159 11.48 -6.34 3.81
CA VAL A 159 10.93 -5.09 4.35
C VAL A 159 9.71 -4.58 3.57
N VAL A 160 8.85 -3.83 4.25
CA VAL A 160 7.76 -3.05 3.62
C VAL A 160 8.24 -1.62 3.38
N CYS A 161 7.99 -1.07 2.19
CA CYS A 161 8.35 0.31 1.86
C CYS A 161 7.13 1.13 1.42
N THR A 162 7.30 2.45 1.33
CA THR A 162 6.42 3.37 0.62
C THR A 162 7.18 4.02 -0.54
N SER A 163 6.49 4.76 -1.41
CA SER A 163 7.14 5.56 -2.46
C SER A 163 8.14 6.57 -1.88
N SER A 164 7.86 7.12 -0.69
CA SER A 164 8.72 8.09 0.00
C SER A 164 10.00 7.50 0.60
N ASN A 165 10.06 6.18 0.88
CA ASN A 165 11.22 5.55 1.49
C ASN A 165 11.83 4.37 0.68
N ALA A 166 11.29 4.09 -0.52
CA ALA A 166 11.75 2.99 -1.38
C ALA A 166 13.26 3.02 -1.65
N GLY A 167 13.84 4.21 -1.91
CA GLY A 167 15.29 4.34 -2.12
C GLY A 167 16.12 3.91 -0.89
N GLY A 168 15.62 4.16 0.32
CA GLY A 168 16.24 3.67 1.55
C GLY A 168 16.12 2.15 1.70
N ALA A 169 14.94 1.60 1.40
CA ALA A 169 14.69 0.16 1.44
C ALA A 169 15.57 -0.61 0.46
N PHE A 170 15.76 -0.12 -0.78
CA PHE A 170 16.67 -0.73 -1.76
C PHE A 170 18.12 -0.70 -1.30
N LYS A 171 18.61 0.44 -0.79
CA LYS A 171 19.98 0.54 -0.25
C LYS A 171 20.21 -0.45 0.90
N TRP A 172 19.24 -0.56 1.80
CA TRP A 172 19.28 -1.52 2.91
C TRP A 172 19.29 -2.97 2.41
N ALA A 173 18.44 -3.31 1.44
CA ALA A 173 18.37 -4.65 0.87
C ALA A 173 19.67 -5.05 0.14
N PHE A 174 20.26 -4.12 -0.63
CA PHE A 174 21.54 -4.35 -1.29
C PHE A 174 22.75 -4.41 -0.36
N ALA A 175 22.62 -3.94 0.88
CA ALA A 175 23.64 -4.17 1.89
C ALA A 175 23.61 -5.62 2.44
N LYS A 176 22.53 -6.36 2.19
CA LYS A 176 22.31 -7.74 2.67
C LYS A 176 22.51 -8.78 1.58
N THR A 177 22.00 -8.51 0.38
CA THR A 177 21.99 -9.45 -0.75
C THR A 177 22.24 -8.71 -2.06
N ASP A 178 22.75 -9.41 -3.08
CA ASP A 178 23.03 -8.80 -4.38
C ASP A 178 21.78 -8.57 -5.25
N LYS A 179 20.63 -9.10 -4.83
CA LYS A 179 19.39 -9.14 -5.62
C LYS A 179 18.15 -8.80 -4.79
N VAL A 180 17.24 -8.03 -5.39
CA VAL A 180 15.95 -7.64 -4.78
C VAL A 180 14.80 -8.25 -5.55
N LEU A 181 13.80 -8.79 -4.85
CA LEU A 181 12.46 -9.04 -5.39
C LEU A 181 11.56 -7.88 -4.94
N PHE A 182 11.00 -7.11 -5.87
CA PHE A 182 10.15 -5.95 -5.56
C PHE A 182 8.70 -6.20 -5.98
N LEU A 183 7.78 -6.06 -5.02
CA LEU A 183 6.34 -6.30 -5.17
C LEU A 183 5.52 -5.03 -4.87
N PRO A 184 4.27 -4.91 -5.38
CA PRO A 184 3.81 -5.47 -6.64
C PRO A 184 4.10 -4.52 -7.83
N ASP A 185 4.52 -3.27 -7.58
CA ASP A 185 4.60 -2.24 -8.62
C ASP A 185 5.95 -2.23 -9.35
N GLN A 186 5.95 -2.66 -10.62
CA GLN A 186 7.16 -2.65 -11.43
C GLN A 186 7.72 -1.24 -11.67
N HIS A 187 6.88 -0.20 -11.68
CA HIS A 187 7.31 1.15 -12.03
C HIS A 187 8.02 1.79 -10.85
N LEU A 188 7.45 1.73 -9.65
CA LEU A 188 8.12 2.18 -8.43
C LEU A 188 9.46 1.47 -8.23
N GLY A 189 9.48 0.13 -8.38
CA GLY A 189 10.71 -0.65 -8.24
C GLY A 189 11.75 -0.30 -9.31
N ARG A 190 11.34 -0.18 -10.57
CA ARG A 190 12.21 0.19 -11.70
C ARG A 190 12.80 1.58 -11.53
N ASN A 191 11.95 2.57 -11.23
CA ASN A 191 12.36 3.95 -11.07
C ASN A 191 13.32 4.11 -9.89
N THR A 192 13.04 3.43 -8.78
CA THR A 192 13.91 3.42 -7.60
C THR A 192 15.27 2.80 -7.92
N ALA A 193 15.29 1.62 -8.54
CA ALA A 193 16.53 0.94 -8.90
C ALA A 193 17.37 1.74 -9.92
N TYR A 194 16.70 2.32 -10.92
CA TYR A 194 17.35 3.13 -11.95
C TYR A 194 17.99 4.40 -11.35
N ALA A 195 17.29 5.08 -10.44
CA ALA A 195 17.82 6.23 -9.71
C ALA A 195 19.05 5.88 -8.83
N LEU A 196 19.21 4.60 -8.45
CA LEU A 196 20.38 4.09 -7.74
C LEU A 196 21.50 3.60 -8.67
N GLY A 197 21.37 3.80 -9.98
CA GLY A 197 22.39 3.46 -10.97
C GLY A 197 22.33 2.02 -11.47
N ILE A 198 21.25 1.27 -11.20
CA ILE A 198 21.05 -0.07 -11.76
C ILE A 198 20.47 0.09 -13.17
N PRO A 199 21.13 -0.42 -14.22
CA PRO A 199 20.63 -0.27 -15.58
C PRO A 199 19.38 -1.15 -15.80
N LEU A 200 18.52 -0.74 -16.74
CA LEU A 200 17.31 -1.51 -17.09
C LEU A 200 17.64 -2.93 -17.58
N SER A 201 18.83 -3.13 -18.16
CA SER A 201 19.35 -4.44 -18.54
C SER A 201 19.50 -5.40 -17.37
N ASP A 202 19.58 -4.89 -16.14
CA ASP A 202 19.80 -5.69 -14.93
C ASP A 202 18.49 -5.87 -14.14
N MET A 203 17.35 -5.56 -14.76
CA MET A 203 16.02 -5.72 -14.17
C MET A 203 15.21 -6.76 -14.96
N ALA A 204 14.64 -7.74 -14.28
CA ALA A 204 13.72 -8.72 -14.87
C ALA A 204 12.30 -8.45 -14.37
N VAL A 205 11.30 -8.53 -15.25
CA VAL A 205 9.90 -8.38 -14.86
C VAL A 205 9.29 -9.78 -14.70
N TRP A 206 8.86 -10.12 -13.50
CA TRP A 206 8.20 -11.38 -13.19
C TRP A 206 6.71 -11.30 -13.47
N ASP A 207 6.24 -12.07 -14.45
CA ASP A 207 4.81 -12.26 -14.73
C ASP A 207 4.29 -13.50 -13.99
N PRO A 208 3.44 -13.37 -12.96
CA PRO A 208 2.96 -14.51 -12.19
C PRO A 208 2.16 -15.53 -13.01
N TRP A 209 1.70 -15.16 -14.20
CA TRP A 209 0.93 -16.04 -15.10
C TRP A 209 1.80 -16.85 -16.05
N GLN A 210 3.13 -16.74 -15.94
CA GLN A 210 4.09 -17.41 -16.80
C GLN A 210 5.02 -18.31 -15.98
N ILE A 211 5.42 -19.44 -16.57
CA ILE A 211 6.44 -20.33 -15.98
C ILE A 211 7.73 -19.52 -15.80
N MET A 212 8.34 -19.61 -14.60
CA MET A 212 9.53 -18.83 -14.22
C MET A 212 9.36 -17.32 -14.40
N GLY A 213 8.15 -16.79 -14.26
CA GLY A 213 7.87 -15.37 -14.46
C GLY A 213 8.00 -14.91 -15.92
N GLY A 214 8.04 -15.85 -16.87
CA GLY A 214 8.37 -15.59 -18.28
C GLY A 214 9.86 -15.31 -18.51
N GLN A 215 10.71 -15.64 -17.53
CA GLN A 215 12.14 -15.37 -17.56
C GLN A 215 12.95 -16.65 -17.78
N THR A 216 14.12 -16.51 -18.42
CA THR A 216 15.09 -17.61 -18.47
C THR A 216 15.92 -17.64 -17.18
N PRO A 217 16.43 -18.82 -16.76
CA PRO A 217 17.30 -18.92 -15.58
C PRO A 217 18.51 -17.97 -15.66
N ASP A 218 19.14 -17.84 -16.83
CA ASP A 218 20.28 -16.94 -17.02
C ASP A 218 19.90 -15.46 -16.91
N ARG A 219 18.70 -15.09 -17.34
CA ARG A 219 18.19 -13.72 -17.17
C ARG A 219 17.99 -13.40 -15.68
N LEU A 220 17.41 -14.32 -14.92
CA LEU A 220 17.21 -14.16 -13.48
C LEU A 220 18.53 -14.13 -12.70
N ARG A 221 19.53 -14.94 -13.10
CA ARG A 221 20.88 -14.92 -12.51
C ARG A 221 21.54 -13.55 -12.69
N ARG A 222 21.49 -12.99 -13.91
CA ARG A 222 22.08 -11.68 -14.22
C ARG A 222 21.31 -10.49 -13.63
N ALA A 223 20.00 -10.59 -13.47
CA ALA A 223 19.19 -9.49 -12.96
C ALA A 223 19.54 -9.17 -11.50
N ARG A 224 19.74 -7.90 -11.18
CA ARG A 224 19.88 -7.41 -9.80
C ARG A 224 18.54 -7.09 -9.15
N VAL A 225 17.51 -6.85 -9.96
CA VAL A 225 16.15 -6.59 -9.48
C VAL A 225 15.16 -7.44 -10.25
N VAL A 226 14.34 -8.19 -9.53
CA VAL A 226 13.16 -8.88 -10.05
C VAL A 226 11.94 -8.03 -9.67
N LEU A 227 11.23 -7.52 -10.66
CA LEU A 227 10.09 -6.62 -10.51
C LEU A 227 8.80 -7.39 -10.76
N TRP A 228 7.87 -7.37 -9.82
CA TRP A 228 6.55 -7.95 -10.08
C TRP A 228 5.79 -7.17 -11.15
N LYS A 229 5.10 -7.85 -12.07
CA LYS A 229 4.34 -7.24 -13.17
C LYS A 229 3.01 -6.58 -12.72
N GLY A 230 3.00 -5.88 -11.58
CA GLY A 230 1.89 -5.02 -11.17
C GLY A 230 2.14 -3.55 -11.52
N HIS A 231 1.08 -2.75 -11.52
CA HIS A 231 1.12 -1.32 -11.81
C HIS A 231 -0.14 -0.62 -11.31
N CYS A 232 -0.08 0.69 -11.11
CA CYS A 232 -1.26 1.49 -10.79
C CYS A 232 -2.02 1.91 -12.04
N SER A 233 -3.27 1.45 -12.21
CA SER A 233 -4.12 1.81 -13.36
C SER A 233 -4.43 3.31 -13.47
N VAL A 234 -4.43 4.03 -12.34
CA VAL A 234 -4.60 5.49 -12.33
C VAL A 234 -3.38 6.18 -12.94
N HIS A 235 -2.17 5.80 -12.52
CA HIS A 235 -0.94 6.42 -13.02
C HIS A 235 -0.63 6.08 -14.47
N GLN A 236 -1.11 4.93 -14.98
CA GLN A 236 -0.99 4.58 -16.40
C GLN A 236 -1.79 5.49 -17.35
N ARG A 237 -2.72 6.30 -16.83
CA ARG A 237 -3.46 7.26 -17.66
C ARG A 237 -2.62 8.46 -18.08
N PHE A 238 -1.45 8.67 -17.47
CA PHE A 238 -0.57 9.78 -17.79
C PHE A 238 0.51 9.34 -18.78
N LEU A 239 0.57 10.03 -19.92
CA LEU A 239 1.52 9.76 -21.00
C LEU A 239 2.50 10.94 -21.16
N PRO A 240 3.70 10.74 -21.73
CA PRO A 240 4.66 11.81 -21.98
C PRO A 240 4.06 12.98 -22.78
N GLU A 241 3.15 12.70 -23.72
CA GLU A 241 2.52 13.72 -24.57
C GLU A 241 1.65 14.69 -23.75
N HIS A 242 1.11 14.25 -22.60
CA HIS A 242 0.41 15.15 -21.67
C HIS A 242 1.36 16.18 -21.07
N VAL A 243 2.59 15.79 -20.74
CA VAL A 243 3.63 16.69 -20.22
C VAL A 243 4.08 17.66 -21.30
N ASP A 244 4.33 17.15 -22.51
CA ASP A 244 4.76 17.98 -23.64
C ASP A 244 3.71 19.05 -24.00
N ARG A 245 2.42 18.66 -24.01
CA ARG A 245 1.31 19.60 -24.21
C ARG A 245 1.28 20.69 -23.14
N MET A 246 1.37 20.33 -21.86
CA MET A 246 1.34 21.30 -20.76
C MET A 246 2.54 22.26 -20.80
N ARG A 247 3.73 21.80 -21.20
CA ARG A 247 4.91 22.66 -21.37
C ARG A 247 4.77 23.62 -22.55
N ALA A 248 4.11 23.21 -23.62
CA ALA A 248 3.84 24.07 -24.77
C ALA A 248 2.81 25.16 -24.44
N GLU A 249 1.77 24.82 -23.67
CA GLU A 249 0.71 25.73 -23.26
C GLU A 249 1.15 26.69 -22.14
N PHE A 250 1.97 26.21 -21.20
CA PHE A 250 2.45 26.97 -20.04
C PHE A 250 3.99 26.97 -19.98
N PRO A 251 4.66 27.85 -20.75
CA PRO A 251 6.11 27.97 -20.72
C PRO A 251 6.65 28.25 -19.31
N GLY A 252 7.66 27.49 -18.88
CA GLY A 252 8.27 27.62 -17.55
C GLY A 252 7.59 26.82 -16.43
N ILE A 253 6.55 26.03 -16.73
CA ILE A 253 5.91 25.17 -15.74
C ILE A 253 6.85 24.05 -15.23
N HIS A 254 6.79 23.78 -13.92
CA HIS A 254 7.39 22.58 -13.34
C HIS A 254 6.36 21.47 -13.26
N VAL A 255 6.72 20.28 -13.73
CA VAL A 255 5.85 19.09 -13.70
C VAL A 255 6.40 18.11 -12.68
N ILE A 256 5.56 17.71 -11.74
CA ILE A 256 5.88 16.72 -10.70
C ILE A 256 5.05 15.47 -11.01
N ALA A 257 5.70 14.32 -11.09
CA ALA A 257 5.05 13.03 -11.34
C ALA A 257 5.27 12.08 -10.15
N HIS A 258 4.27 11.27 -9.86
CA HIS A 258 4.42 10.17 -8.92
C HIS A 258 5.35 9.10 -9.55
N PRO A 259 6.28 8.50 -8.76
CA PRO A 259 7.16 7.44 -9.24
C PRO A 259 6.44 6.15 -9.63
#